data_AF-A0AAI9UMC9-F1
#
_entry.id   AF-A0AAI9UMC9-F1
#
_cell.length_a   1.000
_cell.length_b   1.000
_cell.length_c   1.000
_cell.angle_alpha   90.00
_cell.angle_beta   90.00
_cell.angle_gamma   90.00
#
_symmetry.space_group_name_H-M   'P 1'
#
loop_
_entity.id
_entity.type
_entity.pdbx_description
1 polymer ?
#
loop_
_entity_poly.entity_id
_entity_poly.type
_entity_poly.pdbx_seq_one_letter_code
_entity_poly.pdbx_strand_id
1 'polypeptide(L)'
;MGLKDVNCVLALPISLGGRENTVGVSGLLLGGALKGGACNFGLVAKFVLKTFPSRNLYGGVMMIDGNTNGHPEDAGFAAAAWSLSGGKRMSFVVANIEGQSNSTAFAGLEVLSPVVDVRANLPVTSIAAQITSPSGEYQVWSTLTFHNTLGMGRKIPSSFDAVIEDIQDQVQDGDDFRIVYLLTPFPTLFSYYGDNVLGLDEIHKKNSIVISIQGIFPNMKYVGLLRQRLKEATADIEAYARATGQLIPYLYLHYAGHDQRPLATYGEENIRFLKRVAEKYDPGQFFQYSVPGGFKIKDV
;
A
#
# COMPACT_ATOMS: atom_id res chain seq x y z
N MET A 1 30.28 -5.63 -8.98
CA MET A 1 30.67 -4.60 -7.99
C MET A 1 30.35 -5.16 -6.61
N GLY A 2 31.36 -5.41 -5.79
CA GLY A 2 31.23 -6.19 -4.56
C GLY A 2 30.35 -5.49 -3.51
N LEU A 3 29.25 -6.14 -3.13
CA LEU A 3 28.46 -5.79 -1.96
C LEU A 3 29.34 -6.04 -0.72
N LYS A 4 29.60 -4.99 0.06
CA LYS A 4 30.18 -5.16 1.40
C LYS A 4 29.03 -5.42 2.37
N ASP A 5 29.02 -6.59 2.97
CA ASP A 5 28.04 -6.99 3.97
C ASP A 5 28.26 -6.23 5.28
N VAL A 6 27.28 -5.40 5.64
CA VAL A 6 27.13 -4.85 7.00
C VAL A 6 25.65 -4.91 7.38
N ASN A 7 25.41 -5.47 8.55
CA ASN A 7 24.08 -5.78 9.10
C ASN A 7 23.31 -4.51 9.49
N CYS A 8 21.98 -4.53 9.29
CA CYS A 8 21.08 -3.51 9.86
C CYS A 8 21.30 -3.42 11.37
N VAL A 9 21.08 -2.25 11.98
CA VAL A 9 21.21 -2.06 13.43
C VAL A 9 20.01 -1.26 13.90
N LEU A 10 19.07 -1.93 14.57
CA LEU A 10 17.96 -1.29 15.27
C LEU A 10 18.35 -1.03 16.73
N ALA A 11 17.95 0.11 17.29
CA ALA A 11 17.98 0.37 18.73
C ALA A 11 16.55 0.52 19.26
N LEU A 12 16.14 -0.37 20.16
CA LEU A 12 14.86 -0.33 20.87
C LEU A 12 15.08 0.03 22.34
N PRO A 13 14.50 1.12 22.87
CA PRO A 13 14.10 1.18 24.27
C PRO A 13 13.00 0.14 24.52
N ILE A 14 13.32 -0.87 25.32
CA ILE A 14 12.38 -1.88 25.82
C ILE A 14 11.68 -1.30 27.07
N SER A 15 10.40 -1.63 27.27
CA SER A 15 9.51 -1.00 28.26
C SER A 15 9.94 -1.13 29.73
N LEU A 16 11.02 -1.87 30.01
CA LEU A 16 11.61 -2.06 31.34
C LEU A 16 13.06 -1.53 31.48
N GLY A 17 13.47 -0.56 30.65
CA GLY A 17 14.76 0.13 30.82
C GLY A 17 15.97 -0.57 30.21
N GLY A 18 15.76 -1.68 29.48
CA GLY A 18 16.79 -2.30 28.64
C GLY A 18 16.94 -1.56 27.32
N ARG A 19 18.16 -1.16 26.96
CA ARG A 19 18.51 -0.81 25.57
C ARG A 19 19.12 -2.04 24.90
N GLU A 20 18.46 -2.57 23.88
CA GLU A 20 19.19 -3.37 22.88
C GLU A 20 19.87 -2.40 21.92
N ASN A 21 21.19 -2.30 22.04
CA ASN A 21 22.00 -1.35 21.28
C ASN A 21 22.19 -1.79 19.81
N THR A 22 21.86 -3.03 19.47
CA THR A 22 22.11 -3.55 18.12
C THR A 22 21.22 -4.73 17.74
N VAL A 23 20.23 -4.51 16.87
CA VAL A 23 19.58 -5.59 16.10
C VAL A 23 20.21 -5.64 14.71
N GLY A 24 21.36 -6.29 14.62
CA GLY A 24 21.92 -6.83 13.37
C GLY A 24 21.82 -8.35 13.34
N VAL A 25 22.48 -9.04 12.40
CA VAL A 25 22.37 -10.51 12.20
C VAL A 25 22.65 -11.35 13.46
N SER A 26 23.12 -10.75 14.56
CA SER A 26 23.17 -11.41 15.88
C SER A 26 21.83 -11.42 16.67
N GLY A 27 20.78 -10.74 16.20
CA GLY A 27 19.43 -10.64 16.77
C GLY A 27 18.34 -11.11 15.78
N LEU A 28 18.60 -12.24 15.10
CA LEU A 28 17.81 -12.80 13.99
C LEU A 28 16.28 -12.78 14.23
N LEU A 29 15.86 -13.06 15.47
CA LEU A 29 14.44 -13.16 15.86
C LEU A 29 13.70 -11.82 15.71
N LEU A 30 14.26 -10.73 16.24
CA LEU A 30 13.62 -9.41 16.19
C LEU A 30 13.74 -8.77 14.81
N GLY A 31 14.87 -8.98 14.12
CA GLY A 31 15.10 -8.45 12.77
C GLY A 31 14.10 -8.97 11.73
N GLY A 32 13.71 -10.25 11.80
CA GLY A 32 12.65 -10.81 10.96
C GLY A 32 11.27 -10.26 11.32
N ALA A 33 10.94 -10.19 12.62
CA ALA A 33 9.65 -9.74 13.11
C ALA A 33 9.34 -8.27 12.75
N LEU A 34 10.35 -7.40 12.76
CA LEU A 34 10.19 -5.99 12.39
C LEU A 34 9.84 -5.78 10.91
N LYS A 35 10.15 -6.75 10.05
CA LYS A 35 9.80 -6.74 8.62
C LYS A 35 8.39 -7.30 8.40
N GLY A 36 7.40 -6.65 9.02
CA GLY A 36 5.98 -6.97 8.87
C GLY A 36 5.17 -6.81 10.15
N GLY A 37 5.79 -6.92 11.33
CA GLY A 37 5.12 -6.83 12.63
C GLY A 37 4.88 -5.40 13.15
N ALA A 38 5.21 -4.36 12.38
CA ALA A 38 4.94 -2.96 12.71
C ALA A 38 5.43 -2.53 14.13
N CYS A 39 4.64 -1.76 14.87
CA CYS A 39 5.01 -1.18 16.16
C CYS A 39 4.79 -2.12 17.38
N ASN A 40 4.73 -3.43 17.16
CA ASN A 40 4.29 -4.38 18.20
C ASN A 40 5.35 -4.79 19.24
N PHE A 41 6.61 -4.41 19.07
CA PHE A 41 7.73 -4.93 19.87
C PHE A 41 8.46 -3.89 20.70
N GLY A 42 8.21 -2.60 20.47
CA GLY A 42 9.06 -1.55 20.98
C GLY A 42 8.99 -0.26 20.19
N LEU A 43 9.68 0.76 20.72
CA LEU A 43 9.94 2.01 20.04
C LEU A 43 11.23 1.90 19.24
N VAL A 44 11.19 2.08 17.91
CA VAL A 44 12.41 2.19 17.12
C VAL A 44 12.98 3.59 17.23
N ALA A 45 14.13 3.73 17.91
CA ALA A 45 14.81 5.03 18.06
C ALA A 45 15.82 5.32 16.95
N LYS A 46 16.27 4.31 16.21
CA LYS A 46 17.25 4.44 15.14
C LYS A 46 17.02 3.40 14.06
N PHE A 47 17.02 3.86 12.81
CA PHE A 47 17.15 3.02 11.63
C PHE A 47 18.53 3.21 11.00
N VAL A 48 19.11 2.11 10.52
CA VAL A 48 20.28 2.14 9.64
C VAL A 48 19.84 1.53 8.32
N LEU A 49 19.79 2.35 7.29
CA LEU A 49 19.34 1.97 5.95
C LEU A 49 20.52 1.91 4.99
N LYS A 50 20.48 0.94 4.07
CA LYS A 50 21.39 0.94 2.92
C LYS A 50 20.93 2.04 1.96
N THR A 51 21.86 2.89 1.55
CA THR A 51 21.60 3.94 0.57
C THR A 51 22.20 3.55 -0.78
N PHE A 52 21.70 4.17 -1.84
CA PHE A 52 22.25 4.09 -3.19
C PHE A 52 22.46 5.52 -3.71
N PRO A 53 23.36 5.73 -4.69
CA PRO A 53 23.56 7.05 -5.29
C PRO A 53 22.24 7.58 -5.86
N SER A 54 21.86 8.79 -5.45
CA SER A 54 20.68 9.45 -6.02
C SER A 54 21.04 10.02 -7.40
N ARG A 55 20.19 9.72 -8.38
CA ARG A 55 20.24 10.30 -9.73
C ARG A 55 18.84 10.76 -10.10
N ASN A 56 18.75 11.62 -11.11
CA ASN A 56 17.45 11.93 -11.66
C ASN A 56 16.87 10.66 -12.33
N LEU A 57 15.56 10.52 -12.21
CA LEU A 57 14.75 9.52 -12.86
C LEU A 57 13.96 10.24 -13.95
N TYR A 58 13.57 9.53 -15.01
CA TYR A 58 12.57 10.06 -15.91
C TYR A 58 11.21 9.56 -15.45
N GLY A 59 10.31 10.46 -15.04
CA GLY A 59 9.03 10.07 -14.49
C GLY A 59 8.21 11.23 -13.97
N GLY A 60 7.03 10.92 -13.46
CA GLY A 60 6.07 11.89 -12.98
C GLY A 60 4.64 11.37 -13.08
N VAL A 61 3.69 12.27 -12.83
CA VAL A 61 2.26 12.02 -12.96
C VAL A 61 1.79 12.33 -14.37
N MET A 62 1.04 11.40 -14.95
CA MET A 62 0.23 11.58 -16.14
C MET A 62 -1.23 11.40 -15.76
N MET A 63 -2.13 12.25 -16.24
CA MET A 63 -3.57 12.18 -15.95
C MET A 63 -4.38 12.26 -17.24
N ILE A 64 -5.42 11.44 -17.32
CA ILE A 64 -6.37 11.34 -18.43
C ILE A 64 -7.81 11.41 -17.89
N ASP A 65 -8.76 11.73 -18.77
CA ASP A 65 -10.18 11.68 -18.45
C ASP A 65 -10.67 10.22 -18.32
N GLY A 66 -11.53 9.98 -17.33
CA GLY A 66 -11.85 8.65 -16.78
C GLY A 66 -12.75 7.73 -17.61
N ASN A 67 -12.51 7.58 -18.91
CA ASN A 67 -13.25 6.66 -19.81
C ASN A 67 -12.36 5.66 -20.57
N THR A 68 -11.10 5.51 -20.18
CA THR A 68 -10.17 4.59 -20.85
C THR A 68 -10.01 3.30 -20.04
N ASN A 69 -10.03 2.17 -20.74
CA ASN A 69 -9.74 0.88 -20.14
C ASN A 69 -8.22 0.80 -19.94
N GLY A 70 -7.75 0.70 -18.70
CA GLY A 70 -6.34 0.47 -18.41
C GLY A 70 -5.88 -0.88 -18.99
N HIS A 71 -4.66 -0.92 -19.54
CA HIS A 71 -4.07 -2.15 -20.01
C HIS A 71 -3.36 -2.85 -18.83
N PRO A 72 -3.59 -4.15 -18.59
CA PRO A 72 -3.03 -4.86 -17.44
C PRO A 72 -1.50 -5.02 -17.50
N GLU A 73 -0.83 -4.62 -18.57
CA GLU A 73 0.62 -4.75 -18.76
C GLU A 73 1.41 -3.46 -18.50
N ASP A 74 0.73 -2.35 -18.20
CA ASP A 74 1.38 -1.06 -17.96
C ASP A 74 2.18 -1.07 -16.64
N ALA A 75 3.48 -0.78 -16.73
CA ALA A 75 4.37 -0.73 -15.58
C ALA A 75 4.28 0.63 -14.86
N GLY A 76 3.28 0.79 -14.00
CA GLY A 76 3.06 2.02 -13.23
C GLY A 76 2.06 1.85 -12.10
N PHE A 77 2.07 2.79 -11.15
CA PHE A 77 0.92 2.94 -10.26
C PHE A 77 -0.21 3.55 -11.08
N ALA A 78 -1.39 2.96 -11.05
CA ALA A 78 -2.59 3.54 -11.64
C ALA A 78 -3.54 3.95 -10.51
N ALA A 79 -4.19 5.10 -10.63
CA ALA A 79 -5.19 5.54 -9.67
C ALA A 79 -6.42 6.08 -10.41
N ALA A 80 -7.58 5.51 -10.11
CA ALA A 80 -8.86 6.11 -10.46
C ALA A 80 -9.31 7.00 -9.30
N ALA A 81 -9.64 8.25 -9.58
CA ALA A 81 -10.11 9.20 -8.58
C ALA A 81 -11.39 9.89 -9.07
N TRP A 82 -12.27 10.22 -8.13
CA TRP A 82 -13.49 10.96 -8.39
C TRP A 82 -13.72 12.01 -7.31
N SER A 83 -14.16 13.17 -7.74
CA SER A 83 -14.73 14.25 -6.92
C SER A 83 -15.91 14.90 -7.64
N LEU A 84 -16.72 15.68 -6.91
CA LEU A 84 -17.92 16.31 -7.46
C LEU A 84 -17.62 17.26 -8.62
N SER A 85 -16.65 18.18 -8.46
CA SER A 85 -16.30 19.15 -9.49
C SER A 85 -15.26 18.62 -10.48
N GLY A 86 -14.34 17.78 -10.02
CA GLY A 86 -13.28 17.20 -10.85
C GLY A 86 -13.73 16.07 -11.77
N GLY A 87 -14.87 15.43 -11.48
CA GLY A 87 -15.35 14.24 -12.19
C GLY A 87 -14.41 13.04 -12.04
N LYS A 88 -14.56 12.05 -12.92
CA LYS A 88 -13.67 10.88 -12.94
C LYS A 88 -12.34 11.22 -13.64
N ARG A 89 -11.23 10.97 -12.95
CA ARG A 89 -9.87 11.08 -13.48
C ARG A 89 -9.13 9.77 -13.28
N MET A 90 -8.32 9.39 -14.26
CA MET A 90 -7.35 8.32 -14.12
C MET A 90 -5.96 8.93 -14.16
N SER A 91 -5.11 8.59 -13.20
CA SER A 91 -3.72 9.00 -13.16
C SER A 91 -2.77 7.83 -13.13
N PHE A 92 -1.60 8.02 -13.74
CA PHE A 92 -0.50 7.07 -13.78
C PHE A 92 0.71 7.74 -13.15
N VAL A 93 1.27 7.12 -12.13
CA VAL A 93 2.55 7.50 -11.54
C VAL A 93 3.60 6.52 -12.05
N VAL A 94 4.44 7.01 -12.94
CA VAL A 94 5.40 6.18 -13.67
C VAL A 94 6.80 6.77 -13.56
N ALA A 95 7.80 5.90 -13.45
CA ALA A 95 9.18 6.31 -13.39
C ALA A 95 10.11 5.23 -13.95
N ASN A 96 11.12 5.66 -14.69
CA ASN A 96 12.24 4.85 -15.13
C ASN A 96 13.48 5.24 -14.30
N ILE A 97 14.03 4.26 -13.58
CA ILE A 97 15.14 4.47 -12.64
C ILE A 97 16.49 4.72 -13.30
N GLU A 98 16.59 4.51 -14.61
CA GLU A 98 17.78 4.78 -15.43
C GLU A 98 17.75 6.18 -16.05
N GLY A 99 16.65 6.93 -15.89
CA GLY A 99 16.53 8.27 -16.45
C GLY A 99 16.15 8.29 -17.94
N GLN A 100 15.72 7.15 -18.50
CA GLN A 100 15.39 7.03 -19.92
C GLN A 100 13.91 7.34 -20.16
N SER A 101 13.62 8.25 -21.09
CA SER A 101 12.24 8.62 -21.46
C SER A 101 11.59 7.67 -22.46
N ASN A 102 12.39 6.91 -23.22
CA ASN A 102 11.98 6.01 -24.29
C ASN A 102 12.19 4.54 -23.89
N SER A 103 11.75 4.17 -22.69
CA SER A 103 11.88 2.80 -22.18
C SER A 103 10.58 2.01 -22.33
N THR A 104 10.68 0.69 -22.36
CA THR A 104 9.50 -0.20 -22.41
C THR A 104 8.58 -0.07 -21.19
N ALA A 105 9.04 0.53 -20.10
CA ALA A 105 8.21 0.80 -18.93
C ALA A 105 7.09 1.83 -19.21
N PHE A 106 7.18 2.59 -20.30
CA PHE A 106 6.15 3.55 -20.71
C PHE A 106 5.36 3.12 -21.95
N ALA A 107 5.67 1.95 -22.50
CA ALA A 107 4.97 1.43 -23.67
C ALA A 107 3.47 1.34 -23.39
N GLY A 108 2.64 1.84 -24.31
CA GLY A 108 1.20 1.88 -24.16
C GLY A 108 0.69 3.20 -23.58
N LEU A 109 1.54 3.99 -22.93
CA LEU A 109 1.16 5.33 -22.47
C LEU A 109 1.16 6.35 -23.60
N GLU A 110 1.88 6.10 -24.71
CA GLU A 110 1.98 7.04 -25.83
C GLU A 110 0.68 7.17 -26.62
N VAL A 111 -0.20 6.17 -26.54
CA VAL A 111 -1.51 6.19 -27.21
C VAL A 111 -2.59 6.88 -26.38
N LEU A 112 -2.31 7.16 -25.11
CA LEU A 112 -3.20 7.89 -24.23
C LEU A 112 -3.06 9.39 -24.49
N SER A 113 -4.17 10.13 -24.38
CA SER A 113 -4.19 11.60 -24.55
C SER A 113 -4.31 12.29 -23.19
N PRO A 114 -3.19 12.59 -22.50
CA PRO A 114 -3.23 13.21 -21.20
C PRO A 114 -3.73 14.65 -21.22
N VAL A 115 -4.56 14.96 -20.23
CA VAL A 115 -4.91 16.34 -19.88
C VAL A 115 -3.83 16.99 -19.01
N VAL A 116 -3.04 16.17 -18.30
CA VAL A 116 -1.86 16.59 -17.55
C VAL A 116 -0.76 15.56 -17.79
N ASP A 117 0.42 16.02 -18.20
CA ASP A 117 1.63 15.20 -18.25
C ASP A 117 2.79 16.03 -17.73
N VAL A 118 3.24 15.71 -16.52
CA VAL A 118 4.36 16.39 -15.85
C VAL A 118 5.57 15.47 -15.70
N ARG A 119 5.66 14.44 -16.56
CA ARG A 119 6.84 13.57 -16.60
C ARG A 119 8.04 14.34 -17.11
N ALA A 120 9.13 14.27 -16.36
CA ALA A 120 10.38 14.91 -16.71
C ALA A 120 11.56 14.17 -16.08
N ASN A 121 12.77 14.59 -16.45
CA ASN A 121 13.98 14.12 -15.82
C ASN A 121 14.18 14.84 -14.47
N LEU A 122 13.72 14.21 -13.38
CA LEU A 122 13.53 14.82 -12.06
C LEU A 122 14.24 14.01 -10.97
N PRO A 123 14.69 14.65 -9.88
CA PRO A 123 15.08 13.90 -8.69
C PRO A 123 13.85 13.20 -8.09
N VAL A 124 14.07 12.06 -7.41
CA VAL A 124 13.00 11.26 -6.80
C VAL A 124 12.12 12.08 -5.85
N THR A 125 12.69 13.08 -5.16
CA THR A 125 11.98 13.99 -4.26
C THR A 125 10.95 14.85 -4.98
N SER A 126 11.24 15.30 -6.21
CA SER A 126 10.28 16.06 -7.01
C SER A 126 9.13 15.20 -7.51
N ILE A 127 9.39 13.93 -7.87
CA ILE A 127 8.31 12.99 -8.23
C ILE A 127 7.44 12.70 -7.00
N ALA A 128 8.05 12.45 -5.83
CA ALA A 128 7.32 12.24 -4.58
C ALA A 128 6.45 13.45 -4.19
N ALA A 129 6.94 14.68 -4.43
CA ALA A 129 6.17 15.89 -4.18
C ALA A 129 4.87 15.95 -5.02
N GLN A 130 4.86 15.41 -6.24
CA GLN A 130 3.67 15.41 -7.12
C GLN A 130 2.52 14.55 -6.60
N ILE A 131 2.78 13.60 -5.71
CA ILE A 131 1.78 12.66 -5.17
C ILE A 131 1.50 12.88 -3.68
N THR A 132 2.01 13.97 -3.11
CA THR A 132 1.77 14.33 -1.71
C THR A 132 0.31 14.76 -1.54
N SER A 133 -0.39 14.16 -0.58
CA SER A 133 -1.73 14.61 -0.17
C SER A 133 -1.63 15.73 0.86
N PRO A 134 -2.59 16.68 0.88
CA PRO A 134 -2.64 17.70 1.91
C PRO A 134 -2.92 17.11 3.30
N SER A 135 -2.51 17.84 4.33
CA SER A 135 -2.81 17.49 5.74
C SER A 135 -4.19 18.00 6.16
N GLY A 136 -4.77 17.38 7.19
CA GLY A 136 -6.03 17.83 7.80
C GLY A 136 -7.30 17.14 7.28
N GLU A 137 -7.15 16.14 6.41
CA GLU A 137 -8.25 15.36 5.86
C GLU A 137 -8.52 14.09 6.67
N TYR A 138 -9.77 13.65 6.67
CA TYR A 138 -10.17 12.36 7.22
C TYR A 138 -10.21 11.32 6.11
N GLN A 139 -9.93 10.07 6.47
CA GLN A 139 -9.87 8.99 5.50
C GLN A 139 -10.50 7.70 6.04
N VAL A 140 -11.13 6.94 5.14
CA VAL A 140 -11.48 5.54 5.37
C VAL A 140 -10.80 4.70 4.29
N TRP A 141 -10.16 3.61 4.69
CA TRP A 141 -9.36 2.77 3.82
C TRP A 141 -9.91 1.35 3.77
N SER A 142 -9.61 0.65 2.67
CA SER A 142 -9.76 -0.78 2.51
C SER A 142 -8.74 -1.27 1.49
N THR A 143 -8.35 -2.54 1.58
CA THR A 143 -7.38 -3.15 0.67
C THR A 143 -7.73 -4.59 0.32
N LEU A 144 -7.27 -5.02 -0.86
CA LEU A 144 -7.24 -6.41 -1.32
C LEU A 144 -5.96 -6.65 -2.12
N THR A 145 -5.61 -7.92 -2.28
CA THR A 145 -4.51 -8.34 -3.17
C THR A 145 -5.04 -9.35 -4.18
N PHE A 146 -4.72 -9.19 -5.46
CA PHE A 146 -5.19 -10.09 -6.50
C PHE A 146 -4.24 -10.12 -7.71
N HIS A 147 -4.31 -11.19 -8.50
CA HIS A 147 -3.58 -11.31 -9.74
C HIS A 147 -4.03 -10.29 -10.78
N ASN A 148 -3.07 -9.71 -11.48
CA ASN A 148 -3.32 -8.69 -12.49
C ASN A 148 -3.90 -9.33 -13.75
N THR A 149 -5.21 -9.23 -13.95
CA THR A 149 -5.92 -9.83 -15.09
C THR A 149 -6.95 -8.87 -15.68
N LEU A 150 -7.30 -9.05 -16.95
CA LEU A 150 -8.34 -8.26 -17.63
C LEU A 150 -9.70 -8.32 -16.92
N GLY A 151 -10.04 -9.47 -16.30
CA GLY A 151 -11.29 -9.60 -15.53
C GLY A 151 -11.32 -8.66 -14.33
N MET A 152 -10.23 -8.64 -13.54
CA MET A 152 -10.07 -7.68 -12.44
C MET A 152 -10.04 -6.24 -12.94
N GLY A 153 -9.33 -5.98 -14.05
CA GLY A 153 -9.26 -4.66 -14.69
C GLY A 153 -10.61 -4.09 -15.14
N ARG A 154 -11.62 -4.94 -15.37
CA ARG A 154 -13.01 -4.53 -15.66
C ARG A 154 -13.87 -4.45 -14.40
N LYS A 155 -13.67 -5.38 -13.46
CA LYS A 155 -14.45 -5.43 -12.21
C LYS A 155 -14.23 -4.19 -11.34
N ILE A 156 -12.98 -3.74 -11.23
CA ILE A 156 -12.61 -2.64 -10.33
C ILE A 156 -13.24 -1.31 -10.78
N PRO A 157 -13.13 -0.86 -12.03
CA PRO A 157 -13.83 0.33 -12.50
C PRO A 157 -15.35 0.21 -12.37
N SER A 158 -15.94 -0.96 -12.65
CA SER A 158 -17.38 -1.18 -12.47
C SER A 158 -17.83 -1.01 -11.02
N SER A 159 -17.04 -1.51 -10.05
CA SER A 159 -17.32 -1.29 -8.63
C SER A 159 -17.12 0.17 -8.22
N PHE A 160 -16.13 0.85 -8.79
CA PHE A 160 -15.89 2.27 -8.54
C PHE A 160 -17.05 3.14 -9.04
N ASP A 161 -17.50 2.89 -10.27
CA ASP A 161 -18.65 3.57 -10.87
C ASP A 161 -19.92 3.37 -10.03
N ALA A 162 -20.18 2.14 -9.59
CA ALA A 162 -21.34 1.84 -8.74
C ALA A 162 -21.31 2.60 -7.41
N VAL A 163 -20.15 2.76 -6.78
CA VAL A 163 -20.03 3.57 -5.56
C VAL A 163 -20.34 5.03 -5.85
N ILE A 164 -19.77 5.60 -6.93
CA ILE A 164 -20.00 7.00 -7.31
C ILE A 164 -21.48 7.24 -7.58
N GLU A 165 -22.11 6.38 -8.37
CA GLU A 165 -23.53 6.49 -8.72
C GLU A 165 -24.43 6.53 -7.48
N ASP A 166 -24.12 5.74 -6.46
CA ASP A 166 -24.89 5.69 -5.22
C ASP A 166 -24.69 6.94 -4.35
N ILE A 167 -23.47 7.50 -4.29
CA ILE A 167 -23.15 8.56 -3.32
C ILE A 167 -23.16 9.99 -3.88
N GLN A 168 -23.07 10.19 -5.19
CA GLN A 168 -22.83 11.52 -5.78
C GLN A 168 -23.88 12.56 -5.40
N ASP A 169 -25.15 12.16 -5.29
CA ASP A 169 -26.26 13.05 -4.92
C ASP A 169 -26.37 13.29 -3.39
N GLN A 170 -25.56 12.58 -2.59
CA GLN A 170 -25.55 12.66 -1.13
C GLN A 170 -24.43 13.55 -0.57
N VAL A 171 -23.46 13.93 -1.42
CA VAL A 171 -22.26 14.69 -1.03
C VAL A 171 -22.30 16.10 -1.61
N GLN A 172 -21.72 17.08 -0.89
CA GLN A 172 -21.78 18.49 -1.27
C GLN A 172 -20.43 19.22 -1.19
N ASP A 173 -19.38 18.57 -0.65
CA ASP A 173 -18.09 19.22 -0.33
C ASP A 173 -17.11 19.28 -1.52
N GLY A 174 -17.63 19.41 -2.75
CA GLY A 174 -16.84 19.65 -3.95
C GLY A 174 -15.66 18.68 -4.12
N ASP A 175 -14.45 19.24 -4.30
CA ASP A 175 -13.19 18.50 -4.48
C ASP A 175 -12.49 18.09 -3.18
N ASP A 176 -12.94 18.60 -2.02
CA ASP A 176 -12.44 18.16 -0.72
C ASP A 176 -12.95 16.75 -0.38
N PHE A 177 -14.06 16.33 -1.01
CA PHE A 177 -14.54 14.96 -0.98
C PHE A 177 -14.02 14.17 -2.20
N ARG A 178 -13.32 13.06 -1.96
CA ARG A 178 -12.74 12.22 -3.01
C ARG A 178 -12.91 10.73 -2.72
N ILE A 179 -13.21 9.96 -3.76
CA ILE A 179 -12.99 8.51 -3.75
C ILE A 179 -11.76 8.21 -4.61
N VAL A 180 -10.84 7.42 -4.09
CA VAL A 180 -9.60 7.04 -4.79
C VAL A 180 -9.42 5.53 -4.73
N TYR A 181 -9.26 4.91 -5.90
CA TYR A 181 -8.87 3.52 -6.08
C TYR A 181 -7.46 3.51 -6.65
N LEU A 182 -6.47 3.25 -5.80
CA LEU A 182 -5.06 3.19 -6.17
C LEU A 182 -4.66 1.72 -6.37
N LEU A 183 -4.20 1.39 -7.58
CA LEU A 183 -3.70 0.09 -7.99
C LEU A 183 -2.17 0.13 -7.97
N THR A 184 -1.58 -0.53 -6.97
CA THR A 184 -0.14 -0.61 -6.79
C THR A 184 0.39 -1.93 -7.36
N PRO A 185 1.34 -1.90 -8.32
CA PRO A 185 2.01 -3.10 -8.80
C PRO A 185 2.66 -3.87 -7.65
N PHE A 186 2.39 -5.18 -7.59
CA PHE A 186 2.93 -6.09 -6.62
C PHE A 186 3.64 -7.25 -7.34
N PRO A 187 4.87 -7.01 -7.84
CA PRO A 187 5.67 -8.05 -8.49
C PRO A 187 6.15 -9.10 -7.48
N THR A 188 6.38 -10.32 -7.96
CA THR A 188 6.83 -11.45 -7.14
C THR A 188 8.19 -11.23 -6.47
N LEU A 189 8.98 -10.26 -6.94
CA LEU A 189 10.23 -9.84 -6.29
C LEU A 189 10.02 -9.53 -4.80
N PHE A 190 8.87 -8.94 -4.42
CA PHE A 190 8.55 -8.64 -3.02
C PHE A 190 8.34 -9.88 -2.15
N SER A 191 8.03 -11.04 -2.74
CA SER A 191 7.89 -12.30 -2.01
C SER A 191 9.21 -12.91 -1.58
N TYR A 192 10.28 -12.63 -2.32
CA TYR A 192 11.59 -13.29 -2.16
C TYR A 192 12.68 -12.36 -1.62
N TYR A 193 12.35 -11.10 -1.36
CA TYR A 193 13.33 -10.11 -0.94
C TYR A 193 13.61 -10.19 0.58
N GLY A 194 14.54 -11.08 0.94
CA GLY A 194 15.07 -11.25 2.29
C GLY A 194 14.06 -11.85 3.28
N ASP A 195 14.58 -12.30 4.43
CA ASP A 195 13.75 -12.89 5.49
C ASP A 195 12.74 -11.86 6.01
N ASN A 196 11.45 -12.16 5.89
CA ASN A 196 10.33 -11.35 6.36
C ASN A 196 9.19 -12.27 6.84
N VAL A 197 8.21 -11.71 7.56
CA VAL A 197 7.12 -12.48 8.20
C VAL A 197 5.80 -12.43 7.43
N LEU A 198 5.82 -12.01 6.16
CA LEU A 198 4.60 -11.73 5.40
C LEU A 198 3.93 -12.98 4.81
N GLY A 199 4.63 -14.13 4.78
CA GLY A 199 4.11 -15.40 4.25
C GLY A 199 3.88 -15.41 2.74
N LEU A 200 4.48 -14.48 2.00
CA LEU A 200 4.23 -14.26 0.58
C LEU A 200 4.88 -15.32 -0.32
N ASP A 201 5.93 -15.95 0.15
CA ASP A 201 6.65 -16.99 -0.56
C ASP A 201 5.75 -18.17 -0.91
N GLU A 202 4.75 -18.50 -0.09
CA GLU A 202 3.80 -19.58 -0.38
C GLU A 202 2.67 -19.16 -1.33
N ILE A 203 2.14 -17.96 -1.17
CA ILE A 203 0.86 -17.53 -1.78
C ILE A 203 1.01 -16.58 -2.98
N HIS A 204 2.14 -15.89 -3.13
CA HIS A 204 2.34 -14.87 -4.15
C HIS A 204 3.36 -15.33 -5.21
N LYS A 205 2.86 -16.13 -6.17
CA LYS A 205 3.67 -16.78 -7.22
C LYS A 205 3.62 -16.09 -8.59
N LYS A 206 2.77 -15.08 -8.77
CA LYS A 206 2.58 -14.35 -10.04
C LYS A 206 2.46 -12.86 -9.75
N ASN A 207 2.87 -12.02 -10.71
CA ASN A 207 2.72 -10.57 -10.58
C ASN A 207 1.26 -10.20 -10.35
N SER A 208 1.05 -9.35 -9.37
CA SER A 208 -0.26 -9.05 -8.79
C SER A 208 -0.41 -7.56 -8.56
N ILE A 209 -1.56 -7.16 -8.04
CA ILE A 209 -1.88 -5.80 -7.64
C ILE A 209 -2.30 -5.83 -6.17
N VAL A 210 -1.84 -4.85 -5.41
CA VAL A 210 -2.43 -4.46 -4.14
C VAL A 210 -3.28 -3.22 -4.41
N ILE A 211 -4.58 -3.28 -4.12
CA ILE A 211 -5.47 -2.13 -4.26
C ILE A 211 -5.60 -1.39 -2.93
N SER A 212 -5.59 -0.06 -2.96
CA SER A 212 -6.03 0.81 -1.89
C SER A 212 -7.33 1.48 -2.32
N ILE A 213 -8.39 1.25 -1.58
CA ILE A 213 -9.70 1.86 -1.77
C ILE A 213 -9.88 2.89 -0.66
N GLN A 214 -10.02 4.16 -1.03
CA GLN A 214 -10.00 5.27 -0.10
C GLN A 214 -11.20 6.18 -0.31
N GLY A 215 -11.83 6.59 0.78
CA GLY A 215 -12.67 7.77 0.84
C GLY A 215 -11.94 8.85 1.63
N ILE A 216 -11.75 10.02 1.03
CA ILE A 216 -11.05 11.18 1.61
C ILE A 216 -12.07 12.31 1.72
N PHE A 217 -12.11 12.99 2.87
CA PHE A 217 -13.15 13.97 3.15
C PHE A 217 -12.71 15.02 4.19
N PRO A 218 -13.25 16.25 4.15
CA PRO A 218 -12.79 17.35 5.00
C PRO A 218 -13.33 17.26 6.43
N ASN A 219 -14.40 16.49 6.65
CA ASN A 219 -15.07 16.41 7.95
C ASN A 219 -15.78 15.06 8.15
N MET A 220 -16.04 14.70 9.40
CA MET A 220 -16.58 13.38 9.77
C MET A 220 -18.04 13.12 9.34
N LYS A 221 -18.73 14.05 8.67
CA LYS A 221 -20.14 13.91 8.25
C LYS A 221 -20.39 12.63 7.44
N TYR A 222 -19.44 12.24 6.59
CA TYR A 222 -19.61 11.12 5.65
C TYR A 222 -18.91 9.82 6.08
N VAL A 223 -18.26 9.79 7.25
CA VAL A 223 -17.44 8.63 7.65
C VAL A 223 -18.25 7.33 7.69
N GLY A 224 -19.50 7.39 8.17
CA GLY A 224 -20.38 6.23 8.24
C GLY A 224 -20.80 5.75 6.85
N LEU A 225 -21.27 6.68 6.00
CA LEU A 225 -21.66 6.42 4.61
C LEU A 225 -20.51 5.77 3.84
N LEU A 226 -19.35 6.41 3.82
CA LEU A 226 -18.18 5.94 3.07
C LEU A 226 -17.66 4.61 3.60
N ARG A 227 -17.59 4.42 4.92
CA ARG A 227 -17.16 3.14 5.50
C ARG A 227 -18.08 2.00 5.06
N GLN A 228 -19.39 2.23 5.04
CA GLN A 228 -20.33 1.22 4.58
C GLN A 228 -20.16 0.93 3.09
N ARG A 229 -20.19 1.96 2.23
CA ARG A 229 -20.16 1.78 0.77
C ARG A 229 -18.85 1.20 0.27
N LEU A 230 -17.72 1.64 0.80
CA LEU A 230 -16.42 1.10 0.41
C LEU A 230 -16.20 -0.32 0.94
N LYS A 231 -16.81 -0.69 2.07
CA LYS A 231 -16.83 -2.07 2.56
C LYS A 231 -17.65 -2.98 1.64
N GLU A 232 -18.84 -2.54 1.23
CA GLU A 232 -19.70 -3.27 0.28
C GLU A 232 -18.99 -3.47 -1.06
N ALA A 233 -18.37 -2.41 -1.61
CA ALA A 233 -17.55 -2.47 -2.82
C ALA A 233 -16.35 -3.41 -2.68
N THR A 234 -15.63 -3.35 -1.55
CA THR A 234 -14.52 -4.26 -1.27
C THR A 234 -15.00 -5.71 -1.27
N ALA A 235 -16.11 -6.01 -0.60
CA ALA A 235 -16.66 -7.36 -0.52
C ALA A 235 -17.10 -7.90 -1.89
N ASP A 236 -17.67 -7.05 -2.74
CA ASP A 236 -18.04 -7.38 -4.12
C ASP A 236 -16.81 -7.68 -5.00
N ILE A 237 -15.75 -6.87 -4.90
CA ILE A 237 -14.47 -7.11 -5.59
C ILE A 237 -13.83 -8.42 -5.07
N GLU A 238 -13.81 -8.65 -3.76
CA GLU A 238 -13.26 -9.86 -3.15
C GLU A 238 -14.02 -11.11 -3.60
N ALA A 239 -15.36 -11.06 -3.62
CA ALA A 239 -16.19 -12.17 -4.07
C ALA A 239 -15.90 -12.54 -5.52
N TYR A 240 -15.78 -11.55 -6.41
CA TYR A 240 -15.40 -11.78 -7.80
C TYR A 240 -13.99 -12.36 -7.92
N ALA A 241 -13.01 -11.79 -7.21
CA ALA A 241 -11.63 -12.28 -7.23
C ALA A 241 -11.53 -13.73 -6.72
N ARG A 242 -12.32 -14.08 -5.70
CA ARG A 242 -12.40 -15.45 -5.15
C ARG A 242 -13.03 -16.41 -6.15
N ALA A 243 -14.19 -16.05 -6.72
CA ALA A 243 -14.91 -16.88 -7.69
C ALA A 243 -14.10 -17.15 -8.97
N THR A 244 -13.21 -16.22 -9.34
CA THR A 244 -12.37 -16.32 -10.54
C THR A 244 -10.94 -16.80 -10.25
N GLY A 245 -10.63 -17.17 -9.00
CA GLY A 245 -9.32 -17.67 -8.60
C GLY A 245 -8.18 -16.63 -8.70
N GLN A 246 -8.51 -15.34 -8.64
CA GLN A 246 -7.54 -14.23 -8.72
C GLN A 246 -7.15 -13.68 -7.35
N LEU A 247 -7.92 -13.97 -6.30
CA LEU A 247 -7.65 -13.46 -4.95
C LEU A 247 -6.35 -14.04 -4.37
N ILE A 248 -5.48 -13.17 -3.87
CA ILE A 248 -4.37 -13.55 -3.00
C ILE A 248 -4.81 -13.27 -1.56
N PRO A 249 -4.74 -14.26 -0.65
CA PRO A 249 -5.16 -14.11 0.73
C PRO A 249 -4.12 -13.33 1.56
N TYR A 250 -3.74 -12.14 1.09
CA TYR A 250 -2.81 -11.21 1.72
C TYR A 250 -3.44 -9.83 1.75
N LEU A 251 -3.31 -9.13 2.87
CA LEU A 251 -3.74 -7.74 3.00
C LEU A 251 -2.53 -6.88 3.33
N TYR A 252 -2.25 -5.88 2.48
CA TYR A 252 -1.15 -4.97 2.74
C TYR A 252 -1.48 -4.06 3.91
N LEU A 253 -0.75 -4.24 5.02
CA LEU A 253 -1.01 -3.57 6.29
C LEU A 253 -1.14 -2.04 6.17
N HIS A 254 -0.35 -1.43 5.28
CA HIS A 254 -0.34 0.01 5.08
C HIS A 254 -1.53 0.55 4.27
N TYR A 255 -2.40 -0.30 3.71
CA TYR A 255 -3.66 0.12 3.09
C TYR A 255 -4.90 -0.46 3.78
N ALA A 256 -4.70 -1.29 4.80
CA ALA A 256 -5.79 -1.98 5.46
C ALA A 256 -6.69 -1.01 6.24
N GLY A 257 -8.00 -1.20 6.09
CA GLY A 257 -9.02 -0.54 6.89
C GLY A 257 -8.99 -1.00 8.36
N HIS A 258 -9.56 -0.20 9.25
CA HIS A 258 -9.62 -0.51 10.68
C HIS A 258 -10.39 -1.82 10.98
N ASP A 259 -11.34 -2.20 10.14
CA ASP A 259 -12.11 -3.44 10.28
C ASP A 259 -11.45 -4.66 9.59
N GLN A 260 -10.31 -4.47 8.93
CA GLN A 260 -9.53 -5.54 8.35
C GLN A 260 -8.48 -6.07 9.34
N ARG A 261 -8.02 -7.31 9.12
CA ARG A 261 -7.02 -7.98 9.97
C ARG A 261 -5.79 -8.39 9.17
N PRO A 262 -4.93 -7.44 8.75
CA PRO A 262 -3.83 -7.74 7.85
C PRO A 262 -2.79 -8.70 8.44
N LEU A 263 -2.50 -8.61 9.74
CA LEU A 263 -1.56 -9.53 10.38
C LEU A 263 -2.02 -10.99 10.28
N ALA A 264 -3.33 -11.26 10.34
CA ALA A 264 -3.88 -12.61 10.24
C ALA A 264 -3.60 -13.27 8.87
N THR A 265 -3.20 -12.47 7.87
CA THR A 265 -2.88 -12.98 6.52
C THR A 265 -1.45 -13.50 6.38
N TYR A 266 -0.61 -13.36 7.41
CA TYR A 266 0.80 -13.74 7.36
C TYR A 266 1.06 -15.24 7.48
N GLY A 267 0.02 -16.02 7.82
CA GLY A 267 0.12 -17.45 8.07
C GLY A 267 0.40 -17.80 9.53
N GLU A 268 -0.09 -18.97 9.95
CA GLU A 268 -0.12 -19.41 11.34
C GLU A 268 1.28 -19.49 11.98
N GLU A 269 2.28 -19.97 11.24
CA GLU A 269 3.65 -20.06 11.75
C GLU A 269 4.27 -18.69 12.00
N ASN A 270 4.09 -17.75 11.06
CA ASN A 270 4.56 -16.38 11.19
C ASN A 270 3.85 -15.66 12.35
N ILE A 271 2.55 -15.87 12.53
CA ILE A 271 1.82 -15.33 13.70
C ILE A 271 2.36 -15.90 15.01
N ARG A 272 2.59 -17.22 15.11
CA ARG A 272 3.20 -17.82 16.30
C ARG A 272 4.60 -17.27 16.56
N PHE A 273 5.38 -17.03 15.51
CA PHE A 273 6.68 -16.38 15.62
C PHE A 273 6.57 -14.95 16.16
N LEU A 274 5.65 -14.14 15.61
CA LEU A 274 5.40 -12.77 16.07
C LEU A 274 4.97 -12.72 17.53
N LYS A 275 4.09 -13.63 17.98
CA LYS A 275 3.67 -13.76 19.38
C LYS A 275 4.86 -14.02 20.31
N ARG A 276 5.72 -15.00 19.97
CA ARG A 276 6.94 -15.29 20.75
C ARG A 276 7.89 -14.10 20.83
N VAL A 277 8.04 -13.34 19.74
CA VAL A 277 8.88 -12.13 19.73
C VAL A 277 8.27 -11.06 20.64
N ALA A 278 6.96 -10.81 20.54
CA ALA A 278 6.26 -9.85 21.39
C ALA A 278 6.39 -10.22 22.88
N GLU A 279 6.20 -11.48 23.26
CA GLU A 279 6.39 -11.94 24.65
C GLU A 279 7.82 -11.74 25.16
N LYS A 280 8.82 -11.95 24.29
CA LYS A 280 10.23 -11.78 24.65
C LYS A 280 10.63 -10.32 24.86
N TYR A 281 10.17 -9.43 23.98
CA TYR A 281 10.63 -8.04 23.92
C TYR A 281 9.67 -7.03 24.59
N ASP A 282 8.41 -7.42 24.79
CA ASP A 282 7.39 -6.66 25.49
C ASP A 282 6.58 -7.58 26.42
N PRO A 283 7.21 -8.19 27.46
CA PRO A 283 6.54 -9.13 28.36
C PRO A 283 5.37 -8.49 29.12
N GLY A 284 5.41 -7.17 29.33
CA GLY A 284 4.31 -6.39 29.91
C GLY A 284 3.19 -6.05 28.93
N GLN A 285 3.33 -6.41 27.65
CA GLN A 285 2.37 -6.19 26.58
C GLN A 285 1.97 -4.71 26.39
N PHE A 286 2.87 -3.78 26.72
CA PHE A 286 2.62 -2.35 26.63
C PHE A 286 2.21 -1.93 25.21
N PHE A 287 2.87 -2.45 24.19
CA PHE A 287 2.58 -2.12 22.79
C PHE A 287 1.30 -2.80 22.28
N GLN A 288 0.84 -3.84 22.97
CA GLN A 288 -0.42 -4.53 22.66
C GLN A 288 -1.64 -3.82 23.25
N TYR A 289 -1.52 -3.19 24.42
CA TYR A 289 -2.66 -2.60 25.14
C TYR A 289 -2.61 -1.08 25.33
N SER A 290 -1.42 -0.51 25.53
CA SER A 290 -1.27 0.90 25.91
C SER A 290 -1.01 1.83 24.73
N VAL A 291 -0.53 1.31 23.60
CA VAL A 291 -0.27 2.11 22.38
C VAL A 291 -1.48 2.08 21.46
N PRO A 292 -2.23 3.20 21.31
CA PRO A 292 -3.37 3.26 20.41
C PRO A 292 -2.93 3.19 18.94
N GLY A 293 -3.82 2.66 18.09
CA GLY A 293 -3.62 2.58 16.65
C GLY A 293 -2.66 1.47 16.19
N GLY A 294 -2.60 1.30 14.87
CA GLY A 294 -1.94 0.17 14.21
C GLY A 294 -2.66 -1.16 14.47
N PHE A 295 -2.25 -2.20 13.75
CA PHE A 295 -2.76 -3.56 13.95
C PHE A 295 -1.93 -4.28 15.01
N LYS A 296 -2.59 -4.95 15.96
CA LYS A 296 -1.94 -5.58 17.09
C LYS A 296 -1.86 -7.10 16.94
N ILE A 297 -0.75 -7.67 17.43
CA ILE A 297 -0.54 -9.12 17.45
C ILE A 297 -1.57 -9.81 18.37
N LYS A 298 -2.02 -9.15 19.44
CA LYS A 298 -3.05 -9.71 20.33
C LYS A 298 -4.42 -9.94 19.67
N ASP A 299 -4.69 -9.30 18.54
CA ASP A 299 -5.99 -9.36 17.86
C ASP A 299 -6.04 -10.46 16.76
N VAL A 300 -4.95 -11.22 16.63
CA VAL A 300 -4.75 -12.33 15.68
C VAL A 300 -4.14 -13.53 16.37
#